data_AF-A0A530QGQ0-F1
#
_entry.id   AF-A0A530QGQ0-F1
#
_cell.length_a   1.000
_cell.length_b   1.000
_cell.length_c   1.000
_cell.angle_alpha   90.00
_cell.angle_beta   90.00
_cell.angle_gamma   90.00
#
_symmetry.space_group_name_H-M   'P 1'
#
loop_
_entity.id
_entity.type
_entity.pdbx_description
1 polymer ?
#
loop_
_entity_poly.entity_id
_entity_poly.type
_entity_poly.pdbx_seq_one_letter_code
_entity_poly.pdbx_strand_id
1 'polypeptide(L)' 'MRPATKHAVPPAGDICRLSAVDLADAIRRRQLSVREVVAAFLDRVDEVNPLVNAIVSLRERGDILREA' A
#
# COMPACT_ATOMS: atom_id res chain seq x y z
N MET A 1 6.84 -4.38 19.08
CA MET A 1 5.74 -3.39 19.22
C MET A 1 5.96 -2.30 18.18
N ARG A 2 4.94 -1.95 17.37
CA ARG A 2 5.09 -0.91 16.32
C ARG A 2 5.12 0.47 17.02
N PRO A 3 6.10 1.34 16.75
CA PRO A 3 6.16 2.66 17.38
C PRO A 3 4.95 3.51 16.98
N ALA A 4 4.42 4.30 17.92
CA ALA A 4 3.30 5.20 17.67
C ALA A 4 3.77 6.40 16.83
N THR A 5 3.08 6.67 15.72
CA THR A 5 3.38 7.82 14.85
C THR A 5 2.88 9.12 15.48
N LYS A 6 3.68 10.20 15.37
CA LYS A 6 3.24 11.55 15.79
C LYS A 6 2.10 12.11 14.94
N HIS A 7 1.92 11.57 13.74
CA HIS A 7 0.91 12.00 12.78
C HIS A 7 -0.37 11.19 13.00
N ALA A 8 -1.52 11.87 12.96
CA ALA A 8 -2.84 11.24 12.95
C ALA A 8 -3.10 10.65 11.56
N VAL A 9 -2.52 9.48 11.31
CA VAL A 9 -2.64 8.78 10.03
C VAL A 9 -3.89 7.91 10.04
N PRO A 10 -4.71 7.90 8.97
CA PRO A 10 -5.83 6.97 8.87
C PRO A 10 -5.36 5.51 9.01
N PRO A 11 -6.20 4.62 9.58
CA PRO A 11 -5.85 3.22 9.70
C PRO A 11 -5.57 2.60 8.32
N ALA A 12 -4.57 1.72 8.24
CA ALA A 12 -4.31 0.97 7.01
C ALA A 12 -5.52 0.08 6.68
N GLY A 13 -5.93 0.04 5.42
CA GLY A 13 -6.88 -0.96 4.92
C GLY A 13 -6.32 -2.37 5.02
N ASP A 14 -7.17 -3.39 4.87
CA ASP A 14 -6.82 -4.77 5.18
C ASP A 14 -5.66 -5.30 4.34
N ILE A 15 -5.62 -4.99 3.04
CA ILE A 15 -4.51 -5.35 2.14
C ILE A 15 -3.18 -4.75 2.63
N CYS A 16 -3.19 -3.47 3.04
CA CYS A 16 -2.00 -2.77 3.54
C CYS A 16 -1.52 -3.27 4.93
N ARG A 17 -2.31 -4.12 5.61
CA ARG A 17 -1.95 -4.72 6.90
C ARG A 17 -1.32 -6.10 6.77
N LEU A 18 -1.50 -6.76 5.62
CA LEU A 18 -0.94 -8.09 5.36
C LEU A 18 0.60 -8.04 5.32
N SER A 19 1.24 -9.12 5.76
CA SER A 19 2.69 -9.27 5.59
C SER A 19 3.04 -9.56 4.12
N ALA A 20 4.32 -9.40 3.75
CA ALA A 20 4.77 -9.74 2.40
C ALA A 20 4.53 -11.23 2.07
N VAL A 21 4.66 -12.12 3.07
CA VAL A 21 4.41 -13.56 2.92
C VAL A 21 2.93 -13.82 2.69
N ASP A 22 2.05 -13.19 3.48
CA ASP A 22 0.60 -13.36 3.35
C ASP A 22 0.07 -12.79 2.02
N LEU A 23 0.61 -11.66 1.57
CA LEU A 23 0.30 -11.08 0.26
C LEU A 23 0.71 -12.03 -0.88
N ALA A 24 1.94 -12.55 -0.83
CA ALA A 24 2.42 -13.50 -1.84
C ALA A 24 1.55 -14.76 -1.88
N ASP A 25 1.14 -15.26 -0.72
CA ASP A 25 0.26 -16.42 -0.62
C ASP A 25 -1.17 -16.13 -1.12
N ALA A 26 -1.74 -14.98 -0.79
CA ALA A 26 -3.06 -14.57 -1.28
C ALA A 26 -3.07 -14.40 -2.81
N ILE A 27 -2.02 -13.80 -3.39
CA ILE A 27 -1.86 -13.67 -4.84
C ILE A 27 -1.71 -15.05 -5.50
N ARG A 28 -0.86 -15.91 -4.94
CA ARG A 28 -0.65 -17.29 -5.44
C ARG A 28 -1.93 -18.12 -5.40
N ARG A 29 -2.77 -17.91 -4.39
CA ARG A 29 -4.10 -18.54 -4.24
C ARG A 29 -5.20 -17.85 -5.05
N ARG A 30 -4.87 -16.79 -5.81
CA ARG A 30 -5.80 -15.95 -6.60
C ARG A 30 -6.92 -15.33 -5.77
N GLN A 31 -6.66 -15.09 -4.48
CA GLN A 31 -7.60 -14.41 -3.57
C GLN A 31 -7.50 -12.88 -3.72
N LEU A 32 -6.33 -12.39 -4.13
CA LEU A 32 -6.07 -10.99 -4.45
C LEU A 32 -5.36 -10.92 -5.80
N SER A 33 -5.71 -9.95 -6.64
CA SER A 33 -4.92 -9.64 -7.83
C SER A 33 -3.76 -8.70 -7.48
N VAL A 34 -2.65 -8.81 -8.23
CA VAL A 34 -1.51 -7.89 -8.09
C VAL A 34 -1.96 -6.44 -8.30
N ARG A 35 -2.83 -6.21 -9.29
CA ARG A 35 -3.39 -4.88 -9.57
C ARG A 35 -4.19 -4.30 -8.41
N GLU A 36 -5.03 -5.10 -7.74
CA GLU A 36 -5.76 -4.66 -6.54
C GLU A 36 -4.81 -4.33 -5.39
N VAL A 37 -3.77 -5.15 -5.20
CA VAL A 37 -2.77 -4.92 -4.16
C VAL A 37 -2.06 -3.59 -4.39
N VAL A 38 -1.53 -3.37 -5.60
CA VAL A 38 -0.84 -2.13 -5.97
C VAL A 38 -1.76 -0.92 -5.84
N ALA A 39 -3.01 -1.01 -6.32
CA ALA A 39 -3.98 0.07 -6.18
C ALA A 39 -4.23 0.44 -4.71
N ALA A 40 -4.44 -0.55 -3.84
CA ALA A 40 -4.67 -0.32 -2.41
C ALA A 40 -3.48 0.36 -1.71
N PHE A 41 -2.25 0.01 -2.09
CA PHE A 41 -1.06 0.69 -1.56
C PHE A 41 -0.95 2.13 -2.06
N LEU A 42 -1.24 2.39 -3.34
CA LEU A 42 -1.22 3.73 -3.90
C LEU A 42 -2.29 4.63 -3.26
N ASP A 43 -3.50 4.13 -3.05
CA ASP A 43 -4.56 4.88 -2.35
C ASP A 43 -4.12 5.27 -0.94
N ARG A 44 -3.43 4.37 -0.22
CA ARG A 44 -2.87 4.70 1.10
C ARG A 44 -1.73 5.72 1.01
N VAL A 45 -0.90 5.66 -0.02
CA VAL A 45 0.16 6.66 -0.23
C VAL A 45 -0.48 8.03 -0.40
N ASP A 46 -1.53 8.14 -1.23
CA ASP A 46 -2.23 9.40 -1.47
C ASP A 46 -2.83 9.99 -0.18
N GLU A 47 -3.37 9.15 0.71
CA GLU A 47 -3.94 9.58 1.99
C GLU A 47 -2.89 9.96 3.04
N VAL A 48 -1.78 9.22 3.12
CA VAL A 48 -0.85 9.29 4.26
C VAL A 48 0.38 10.13 3.96
N ASN A 49 0.91 10.05 2.73
CA ASN A 49 2.14 10.72 2.36
C ASN A 49 2.08 12.26 2.55
N PRO A 50 0.95 12.95 2.33
CA PRO A 50 0.85 14.39 2.62
C PRO A 50 1.11 14.75 4.10
N LEU A 51 0.88 13.81 5.02
CA LEU A 51 1.07 14.04 6.46
C LEU A 51 2.52 13.82 6.90
N VAL A 52 3.21 12.86 6.29
CA VAL A 52 4.52 12.37 6.74
C VAL A 52 5.68 12.69 5.80
N ASN A 53 5.38 13.04 4.54
CA ASN A 53 6.33 13.32 3.46
C ASN A 53 7.40 12.22 3.30
N ALA A 54 6.99 10.95 3.29
CA ALA A 54 7.89 9.80 3.24
C ALA A 54 8.30 9.42 1.80
N ILE A 55 7.49 9.80 0.81
CA ILE A 55 7.71 9.52 -0.61
C ILE A 55 7.77 10.86 -1.34
N VAL A 56 8.98 11.27 -1.72
CA VAL A 56 9.24 12.56 -2.38
C VAL A 56 9.19 12.49 -3.91
N SER A 57 9.39 11.30 -4.47
CA SER A 57 9.43 11.05 -5.92
C SER A 57 8.54 9.86 -6.28
N LEU A 58 7.22 10.05 -6.22
CA LEU A 58 6.26 9.03 -6.63
C LEU A 58 6.17 8.99 -8.16
N ARG A 59 6.28 7.79 -8.74
CA ARG A 59 6.04 7.57 -10.18
C ARG A 59 4.55 7.74 -10.49
N GLU A 60 4.22 7.99 -11.75
CA GLU A 60 2.83 8.10 -12.19
C GLU A 60 2.05 6.81 -11.89
N ARG A 61 0.81 6.96 -11.40
CA ARG A 61 -0.02 5.85 -10.92
C ARG A 61 -0.29 4.82 -12.02
N GLY A 62 -0.61 5.27 -13.22
CA GLY A 62 -0.81 4.43 -14.40
C GLY A 62 0.44 3.65 -14.80
N ASP A 63 1.62 4.26 -14.73
CA ASP A 63 2.91 3.57 -14.97
C ASP A 63 3.12 2.41 -14.01
N ILE A 64 2.90 2.63 -12.71
CA ILE A 64 3.03 1.59 -11.68
C ILE A 64 1.98 0.49 -11.89
N LEU A 65 0.73 0.86 -12.21
CA LEU A 65 -0.37 -0.08 -12.44
C LEU A 65 -0.23 -0.89 -13.74
N ARG A 66 0.64 -0.48 -14.68
CA ARG A 66 0.97 -1.27 -15.89
C ARG A 66 1.98 -2.37 -15.62
N GLU A 67 2.78 -2.26 -14.56
CA GLU A 67 3.75 -3.27 -14.14
C GLU A 67 3.12 -4.35 -13.24
N ALA A 68 1.91 -4.07 -12.74
CA ALA A 68 1.12 -4.93 -11.87
C ALA A 68 0.33 -6.00 -12.65
#